data_AF-A0A5D0UR26-F1
#
_entry.id   AF-A0A5D0UR26-F1
#
_cell.length_a   1.000
_cell.length_b   1.000
_cell.length_c   1.000
_cell.angle_alpha   90.00
_cell.angle_beta   90.00
_cell.angle_gamma   90.00
#
_symmetry.space_group_name_H-M   'P 1'
#
loop_
_entity.id
_entity.type
_entity.pdbx_description
1 polymer ?
#
loop_
_entity_poly.entity_id
_entity_poly.type
_entity_poly.pdbx_seq_one_letter_code
_entity_poly.pdbx_strand_id
1 'polypeptide(L)'
;MRIWETSAGDELVTSPVREGERSERSFEVTAEMLTGHVPGAPSVLSTPALIALLEDTAADILRRRLAPGAASVGTWIGVRHRAPALAGQRVDVRATVAAVQGRHVTFDVSAQVAGRTIGDGQVSQTLIRSVRG
;
A
#
# COMPACT_ATOMS: atom_id res chain seq x y z
N MET A 1 10.14 13.86 -19.78
CA MET A 1 9.15 13.57 -18.72
C MET A 1 9.83 13.76 -17.37
N ARG A 2 9.52 14.83 -16.63
CA ARG A 2 10.21 15.30 -15.40
C ARG A 2 9.53 14.83 -14.11
N ILE A 3 9.05 13.59 -14.07
CA ILE A 3 8.30 13.03 -12.91
C ILE A 3 9.15 12.89 -11.63
N TRP A 4 10.47 13.11 -11.74
CA TRP A 4 11.43 13.01 -10.65
C TRP A 4 12.06 14.36 -10.24
N GLU A 5 11.67 15.49 -10.87
CA GLU A 5 12.21 16.80 -10.49
C GLU A 5 11.66 17.26 -9.12
N THR A 6 12.59 17.61 -8.24
CA THR A 6 12.42 17.69 -6.78
C THR A 6 11.68 18.95 -6.35
N SER A 7 10.48 18.79 -5.79
CA SER A 7 9.84 19.79 -4.92
C SER A 7 10.02 19.36 -3.46
N ALA A 8 10.06 20.33 -2.53
CA ALA A 8 10.03 20.03 -1.11
C ALA A 8 8.75 19.26 -0.78
N GLY A 9 8.84 18.20 0.04
CA GLY A 9 7.71 17.30 0.35
C GLY A 9 6.47 18.03 0.85
N ASP A 10 6.67 19.15 1.56
CA ASP A 10 5.60 19.97 2.14
C ASP A 10 4.70 20.65 1.09
N GLU A 11 5.18 20.87 -0.14
CA GLU A 11 4.36 21.44 -1.22
C GLU A 11 3.48 20.40 -1.92
N LEU A 12 3.71 19.11 -1.65
CA LEU A 12 3.01 17.99 -2.28
C LEU A 12 1.83 17.49 -1.42
N VAL A 13 1.71 18.00 -0.19
CA VAL A 13 0.61 17.68 0.72
C VAL A 13 -0.06 18.94 1.27
N THR A 14 -1.35 18.86 1.57
CA THR A 14 -2.14 19.95 2.17
C THR A 14 -2.04 19.98 3.69
N SER A 15 -1.50 18.93 4.31
CA SER A 15 -1.26 18.80 5.74
C SER A 15 -0.12 17.81 6.01
N PRO A 16 0.62 17.94 7.12
CA PRO A 16 1.77 17.10 7.40
C PRO A 16 1.37 15.63 7.64
N VAL A 17 2.24 14.71 7.25
CA VAL A 17 2.18 13.29 7.61
C VAL A 17 2.97 13.09 8.90
N ARG A 18 2.39 12.40 9.88
CA ARG A 18 3.06 12.09 11.15
C ARG A 18 3.28 10.59 11.30
N GLU A 19 4.41 10.24 11.88
CA GLU A 19 4.68 8.87 12.33
C GLU A 19 3.59 8.40 13.29
N GLY A 20 3.26 7.11 13.21
CA GLY A 20 2.20 6.49 14.00
C GLY A 20 0.77 6.70 13.47
N GLU A 21 0.56 7.55 12.46
CA GLU A 21 -0.74 7.63 11.76
C GLU A 21 -1.10 6.30 11.11
N ARG A 22 -2.40 5.97 11.09
CA ARG A 22 -2.88 4.66 10.63
C ARG A 22 -4.03 4.77 9.63
N SER A 23 -4.11 3.78 8.76
CA SER A 23 -5.27 3.47 7.94
C SER A 23 -5.59 1.99 8.05
N GLU A 24 -6.89 1.68 7.98
CA GLU A 24 -7.39 0.31 8.00
C GLU A 24 -8.46 0.16 6.92
N ARG A 25 -8.40 -0.96 6.19
CA ARG A 25 -9.34 -1.28 5.12
C ARG A 25 -9.60 -2.78 5.08
N SER A 26 -10.82 -3.15 4.71
CA SER A 26 -11.22 -4.54 4.52
C SER A 26 -11.53 -4.79 3.05
N PHE A 27 -11.08 -5.93 2.54
CA PHE A 27 -11.26 -6.35 1.16
C PHE A 27 -11.79 -7.77 1.13
N GLU A 28 -12.70 -8.06 0.21
CA GLU A 28 -13.07 -9.43 -0.11
C GLU A 28 -12.09 -10.00 -1.15
N VAL A 29 -11.62 -11.23 -0.96
CA VAL A 29 -10.78 -11.92 -1.95
C VAL A 29 -11.65 -12.30 -3.15
N THR A 30 -11.45 -11.62 -4.28
CA THR A 30 -12.16 -11.91 -5.54
C THR A 30 -11.41 -12.95 -6.39
N ALA A 31 -12.06 -13.45 -7.44
CA ALA A 31 -11.46 -14.44 -8.35
C ALA A 31 -10.21 -13.89 -9.07
N GLU A 32 -10.18 -12.60 -9.39
CA GLU A 32 -9.08 -11.93 -10.07
C GLU A 32 -7.83 -11.80 -9.19
N MET A 33 -7.99 -11.85 -7.88
CA MET A 33 -6.90 -11.75 -6.91
C MET A 33 -6.14 -13.07 -6.72
N LEU A 34 -6.70 -14.17 -7.22
CA LEU A 34 -6.18 -15.51 -7.00
C LEU A 34 -4.92 -15.76 -7.84
N THR A 35 -4.19 -16.81 -7.48
CA THR A 35 -2.99 -17.34 -8.13
C THR A 35 -3.22 -17.94 -9.52
N GLY A 36 -4.28 -17.58 -10.24
CA GLY A 36 -4.58 -18.08 -11.59
C GLY A 36 -3.48 -17.80 -12.62
N HIS A 37 -2.59 -16.85 -12.35
CA HIS A 37 -1.41 -16.55 -13.16
C HIS A 37 -0.21 -17.48 -12.91
N VAL A 38 -0.28 -18.35 -11.89
CA VAL A 38 0.80 -19.29 -11.53
C VAL A 38 0.36 -20.72 -11.89
N PRO A 39 0.94 -21.34 -12.92
CA PRO A 39 0.59 -22.70 -13.31
C PRO A 39 0.76 -23.70 -12.15
N GLY A 40 -0.28 -24.49 -11.89
CA GLY A 40 -0.26 -25.53 -10.85
C GLY A 40 -0.39 -25.01 -9.40
N ALA A 41 -0.56 -23.71 -9.18
CA ALA A 41 -0.77 -23.16 -7.85
C ALA A 41 -2.18 -23.46 -7.30
N PRO A 42 -2.34 -23.61 -5.97
CA PRO A 42 -3.67 -23.70 -5.35
C PRO A 42 -4.41 -22.37 -5.50
N SER A 43 -5.73 -22.40 -5.63
CA SER A 43 -6.58 -21.21 -5.80
C SER A 43 -6.71 -20.40 -4.50
N VAL A 44 -5.73 -19.51 -4.26
CA VAL A 44 -5.61 -18.68 -3.06
C VAL A 44 -5.23 -17.25 -3.44
N LEU A 45 -5.42 -16.29 -2.52
CA LEU A 45 -4.95 -14.92 -2.67
C LEU A 45 -3.47 -14.93 -3.06
N SER A 46 -3.15 -14.27 -4.17
CA SER A 46 -1.78 -14.23 -4.68
C SER A 46 -0.93 -13.20 -3.96
N THR A 47 0.41 -13.38 -3.99
CA THR A 47 1.34 -12.39 -3.43
C THR A 47 1.21 -11.01 -4.09
N PRO A 48 1.08 -10.88 -5.43
CA PRO A 48 0.82 -9.58 -6.05
C PRO A 48 -0.49 -8.93 -5.58
N ALA A 49 -1.56 -9.70 -5.41
CA ALA A 49 -2.81 -9.18 -4.90
C ALA A 49 -2.68 -8.70 -3.45
N LEU A 50 -2.05 -9.50 -2.57
CA LEU A 50 -1.75 -9.08 -1.19
C LEU A 50 -0.94 -7.77 -1.16
N ILE A 51 0.09 -7.65 -2.01
CA ILE A 51 0.89 -6.44 -2.16
C ILE A 51 0.00 -5.24 -2.53
N ALA A 52 -0.88 -5.40 -3.52
CA ALA A 52 -1.78 -4.33 -3.95
C ALA A 52 -2.70 -3.86 -2.80
N LEU A 53 -3.23 -4.77 -1.98
CA LEU A 53 -4.05 -4.41 -0.82
C LEU A 53 -3.26 -3.62 0.24
N LEU A 54 -2.02 -4.02 0.50
CA LEU A 54 -1.12 -3.36 1.45
C LEU A 54 -0.74 -1.95 0.97
N GLU A 55 -0.35 -1.83 -0.31
CA GLU A 55 0.02 -0.54 -0.92
C GLU A 55 -1.17 0.42 -0.98
N ASP A 56 -2.35 -0.04 -1.40
CA ASP A 56 -3.56 0.78 -1.49
C ASP A 56 -4.01 1.29 -0.11
N THR A 57 -3.82 0.47 0.93
CA THR A 57 -4.11 0.86 2.32
C THR A 57 -3.09 1.87 2.83
N ALA A 58 -1.80 1.71 2.54
CA ALA A 58 -0.77 2.69 2.91
C ALA A 58 -0.94 4.03 2.18
N ALA A 59 -1.14 3.98 0.86
CA ALA A 59 -1.32 5.16 0.01
C ALA A 59 -2.58 5.97 0.39
N ASP A 60 -3.58 5.34 1.00
CA ASP A 60 -4.80 6.00 1.48
C ASP A 60 -4.53 7.12 2.51
N ILE A 61 -3.49 6.98 3.34
CA ILE A 61 -3.04 8.03 4.25
C ILE A 61 -2.60 9.27 3.46
N LEU A 62 -1.83 9.07 2.39
CA LEU A 62 -1.32 10.15 1.55
C LEU A 62 -2.41 10.73 0.64
N ARG A 63 -3.28 9.89 0.08
CA ARG A 63 -4.32 10.29 -0.88
C ARG A 63 -5.26 11.35 -0.32
N ARG A 64 -5.56 11.28 0.99
CA ARG A 64 -6.40 12.26 1.70
C ARG A 64 -5.79 13.66 1.83
N ARG A 65 -4.50 13.80 1.56
CA ARG A 65 -3.75 15.05 1.75
C ARG A 65 -2.93 15.47 0.55
N LEU A 66 -3.05 14.82 -0.61
CA LEU A 66 -2.30 15.24 -1.80
C LEU A 66 -2.73 16.67 -2.21
N ALA A 67 -1.74 17.54 -2.41
CA ALA A 67 -1.98 18.85 -3.01
C ALA A 67 -2.43 18.70 -4.48
N PRO A 68 -3.10 19.71 -5.06
CA PRO A 68 -3.41 19.71 -6.50
C PRO A 68 -2.15 19.47 -7.35
N GLY A 69 -2.25 18.54 -8.30
CA GLY A 69 -1.11 18.15 -9.14
C GLY A 69 -0.03 17.34 -8.42
N ALA A 70 -0.30 16.79 -7.23
CA ALA A 70 0.57 15.83 -6.55
C ALA A 70 0.02 14.40 -6.65
N ALA A 71 0.92 13.42 -6.54
CA ALA A 71 0.61 12.00 -6.42
C ALA A 71 1.61 11.31 -5.48
N SER A 72 1.32 10.06 -5.11
CA SER A 72 2.29 9.17 -4.47
C SER A 72 2.52 7.93 -5.35
N VAL A 73 3.75 7.44 -5.36
CA VAL A 73 4.14 6.23 -6.11
C VAL A 73 4.89 5.28 -5.18
N GLY A 74 4.57 3.99 -5.22
CA GLY A 74 5.32 2.95 -4.52
C GLY A 74 6.73 2.83 -5.09
N THR A 75 7.74 2.92 -4.24
CA THR A 75 9.16 2.86 -4.67
C THR A 75 9.93 1.70 -4.04
N TRP A 76 9.40 1.09 -3.00
CA TRP A 76 9.98 -0.11 -2.40
C TRP A 76 8.90 -0.89 -1.64
N ILE A 77 9.01 -2.22 -1.67
CA ILE A 77 8.16 -3.12 -0.89
C ILE A 77 8.96 -4.34 -0.45
N GLY A 78 8.74 -4.74 0.79
CA GLY A 78 9.28 -5.98 1.36
C GLY A 78 8.25 -6.62 2.28
N VAL A 79 7.67 -7.74 1.85
CA VAL A 79 6.57 -8.40 2.58
C VAL A 79 6.77 -9.90 2.68
N ARG A 80 6.20 -10.47 3.74
CA ARG A 80 6.13 -11.91 3.98
C ARG A 80 4.68 -12.34 3.77
N HIS A 81 4.43 -13.25 2.84
CA HIS A 81 3.11 -13.89 2.68
C HIS A 81 3.08 -15.13 3.56
N ARG A 82 2.51 -14.99 4.75
CA ARG A 82 2.62 -15.95 5.85
C ARG A 82 1.70 -17.15 5.70
N ALA A 83 0.51 -16.94 5.14
CA ALA A 83 -0.51 -17.95 5.09
C ALA A 83 -1.57 -17.61 4.04
N PRO A 84 -2.30 -18.60 3.49
CA PRO A 84 -3.25 -18.36 2.43
C PRO A 84 -4.54 -17.69 2.91
N ALA A 85 -5.25 -17.09 1.94
CA ALA A 85 -6.64 -16.66 2.03
C ALA A 85 -7.41 -17.19 0.80
N LEU A 86 -8.64 -17.65 1.00
CA LEU A 86 -9.51 -18.21 -0.03
C LEU A 86 -10.45 -17.13 -0.59
N ALA A 87 -10.99 -17.38 -1.79
CA ALA A 87 -12.03 -16.54 -2.37
C ALA A 87 -13.22 -16.35 -1.41
N GLY A 88 -13.78 -15.14 -1.38
CA GLY A 88 -14.86 -14.73 -0.47
C GLY A 88 -14.42 -14.47 0.97
N GLN A 89 -13.17 -14.77 1.35
CA GLN A 89 -12.68 -14.39 2.68
C GLN A 89 -12.42 -12.88 2.74
N ARG A 90 -12.66 -12.30 3.91
CA ARG A 90 -12.34 -10.90 4.18
C ARG A 90 -10.90 -10.77 4.69
N VAL A 91 -10.13 -9.92 4.04
CA VAL A 91 -8.77 -9.52 4.42
C VAL A 91 -8.83 -8.14 5.06
N ASP A 92 -8.52 -8.08 6.35
CA ASP A 92 -8.42 -6.84 7.11
C ASP A 92 -6.96 -6.36 7.06
N VAL A 93 -6.73 -5.20 6.45
CA VAL A 93 -5.40 -4.63 6.19
C VAL A 93 -5.21 -3.37 7.03
N ARG A 94 -4.03 -3.23 7.62
CA ARG A 94 -3.61 -2.04 8.37
C ARG A 94 -2.28 -1.54 7.84
N ALA A 95 -2.16 -0.22 7.69
CA ALA A 95 -0.90 0.47 7.47
C ALA A 95 -0.66 1.49 8.60
N THR A 96 0.59 1.62 9.05
CA THR A 96 1.03 2.63 10.02
C THR A 96 2.23 3.37 9.47
N VAL A 97 2.27 4.69 9.53
CA VAL A 97 3.45 5.48 9.12
C VAL A 97 4.60 5.16 10.06
N ALA A 98 5.64 4.53 9.54
CA ALA A 98 6.84 4.15 10.29
C ALA A 98 7.90 5.26 10.27
N ALA A 99 8.05 5.97 9.14
CA ALA A 99 8.99 7.07 9.00
C ALA A 99 8.53 8.08 7.94
N VAL A 100 8.83 9.36 8.17
CA VAL A 100 8.64 10.44 7.19
C VAL A 100 9.97 11.13 6.94
N GLN A 101 10.48 11.03 5.71
CA GLN A 101 11.78 11.56 5.30
C GLN A 101 11.62 12.43 4.05
N GLY A 102 11.27 13.70 4.27
CA GLY A 102 10.94 14.64 3.20
C GLY A 102 9.74 14.15 2.39
N ARG A 103 9.97 13.78 1.12
CA ARG A 103 8.93 13.26 0.22
C ARG A 103 8.76 11.73 0.28
N HIS A 104 9.60 11.03 1.03
CA HIS A 104 9.55 9.57 1.18
C HIS A 104 8.84 9.21 2.48
N VAL A 105 7.86 8.31 2.39
CA VAL A 105 7.08 7.84 3.54
C VAL A 105 7.11 6.32 3.56
N THR A 106 7.60 5.76 4.66
CA THR A 106 7.65 4.31 4.89
C THR A 106 6.52 3.91 5.83
N PHE A 107 5.89 2.79 5.55
CA PHE A 107 4.77 2.26 6.30
C PHE A 107 5.05 0.84 6.76
N ASP A 108 4.76 0.54 8.02
CA ASP A 108 4.57 -0.83 8.49
C ASP A 108 3.17 -1.29 8.10
N VAL A 109 3.08 -2.46 7.48
CA VAL A 109 1.83 -3.00 6.94
C VAL A 109 1.57 -4.41 7.43
N SER A 110 0.29 -4.74 7.60
CA SER A 110 -0.16 -6.08 7.96
C SER A 110 -1.52 -6.39 7.35
N ALA A 111 -1.76 -7.66 7.06
CA ALA A 111 -3.02 -8.20 6.56
C ALA A 111 -3.41 -9.43 7.38
N GLN A 112 -4.67 -9.51 7.76
CA GLN A 112 -5.23 -10.59 8.56
C GLN A 112 -6.52 -11.13 7.95
N VAL A 113 -6.77 -12.42 8.16
CA VAL A 113 -8.06 -13.06 7.87
C VAL A 113 -8.53 -13.72 9.16
N ALA A 114 -9.71 -13.32 9.65
CA ALA A 114 -10.28 -13.83 10.90
C ALA A 114 -9.27 -13.82 12.09
N GLY A 115 -8.51 -12.73 12.24
CA GLY A 115 -7.51 -12.56 13.31
C GLY A 115 -6.17 -13.29 13.11
N ARG A 116 -6.01 -14.06 12.02
CA ARG A 116 -4.75 -14.70 11.66
C ARG A 116 -3.98 -13.83 10.66
N THR A 117 -2.72 -13.51 10.97
CA THR A 117 -1.82 -12.83 10.03
C THR A 117 -1.59 -13.66 8.78
N ILE A 118 -1.94 -13.10 7.63
CA ILE A 118 -1.65 -13.67 6.31
C ILE A 118 -0.50 -12.95 5.62
N GLY A 119 -0.22 -11.70 6.00
CA GLY A 119 0.84 -10.91 5.41
C GLY A 119 1.33 -9.82 6.34
N ASP A 120 2.62 -9.52 6.28
CA ASP A 120 3.23 -8.43 7.05
C ASP A 120 4.53 -7.95 6.40
N GLY A 121 4.90 -6.69 6.61
CA GLY A 121 6.13 -6.13 6.08
C GLY A 121 6.11 -4.61 6.03
N GLN A 122 6.81 -4.05 5.05
CA GLN A 122 6.91 -2.62 4.85
C GLN A 122 6.72 -2.22 3.38
N VAL A 123 6.15 -1.04 3.17
CA VAL A 123 6.03 -0.37 1.86
C VAL A 123 6.54 1.06 1.97
N SER A 124 7.14 1.57 0.90
CA SER A 124 7.57 2.97 0.82
C SER A 124 6.88 3.65 -0.34
N GLN A 125 6.27 4.80 -0.06
CA GLN A 125 5.67 5.69 -1.04
C GLN A 125 6.53 6.94 -1.18
N THR A 126 6.64 7.45 -2.40
CA THR A 126 7.32 8.70 -2.70
C THR A 126 6.30 9.69 -3.26
N LEU A 127 6.19 10.86 -2.64
CA LEU A 127 5.41 11.98 -3.15
C LEU A 127 6.10 12.57 -4.39
N ILE A 128 5.32 12.84 -5.43
CA ILE A 128 5.76 13.40 -6.70
C ILE A 128 4.81 14.48 -7.20
N ARG A 129 5.29 15.36 -8.09
CA ARG A 129 4.41 16.16 -8.95
C ARG A 129 3.84 15.25 -10.03
N SER A 130 2.51 15.16 -10.09
CA SER A 130 1.82 14.55 -11.21
C SER A 130 1.69 15.59 -12.31
N VAL A 131 2.56 15.47 -13.33
CA VAL A 131 2.28 16.05 -14.64
C VAL A 131 1.21 15.17 -15.29
N ARG A 132 -0.07 15.43 -15.03
CA ARG A 132 -1.09 14.92 -15.94
C ARG A 132 -0.84 15.58 -17.28
N GLY A 133 -0.45 14.78 -18.27
CA GLY A 133 -0.63 15.09 -19.68
C GLY A 133 -2.09 14.95 -20.06
#